data_AF-A0A820K0E0-F1
#
_entry.id   AF-A0A820K0E0-F1
#
_cell.length_a   1.000
_cell.length_b   1.000
_cell.length_c   1.000
_cell.angle_alpha   90.00
_cell.angle_beta   90.00
_cell.angle_gamma   90.00
#
_symmetry.space_group_name_H-M   'P 1'
#
loop_
_entity.id
_entity.type
_entity.pdbx_description
1 polymer ?
#
loop_
_entity_poly.entity_id
_entity_poly.type
_entity_poly.pdbx_seq_one_letter_code
_entity_poly.pdbx_strand_id
1 'polypeptide(L)'
;LESSAVLNLLRENYISTWALVVDLKAIMTNQSNDAIKDSQRAKHALDNYAFPVESMIQQIDGTVISKINANDLLETYSKAEQFLNVVSNGMDITVQRYVHF
;
A
#
# COMPACT_ATOMS: atom_id res chain seq x y z
N LEU A 1 5.31 -24.45 -7.18
CA LEU A 1 4.31 -23.53 -7.77
C LEU A 1 4.96 -22.28 -8.38
N GLU A 2 6.25 -22.31 -8.71
CA GLU A 2 6.93 -21.15 -9.30
C GLU A 2 7.70 -21.62 -10.54
N SER A 3 7.28 -21.14 -11.71
CA SER A 3 8.00 -21.36 -12.96
C SER A 3 9.22 -20.43 -12.98
N SER A 4 10.41 -21.00 -13.10
CA SER A 4 11.68 -20.24 -13.13
C SER A 4 11.69 -19.21 -14.26
N ALA A 5 11.10 -19.54 -15.42
CA ALA A 5 10.98 -18.62 -16.54
C ALA A 5 10.08 -17.41 -16.19
N VAL A 6 8.97 -17.63 -15.48
CA VAL A 6 8.07 -16.55 -15.05
C VAL A 6 8.76 -15.65 -14.03
N LEU A 7 9.47 -16.24 -13.06
CA LEU A 7 10.22 -15.45 -12.07
C LEU A 7 11.34 -14.62 -12.69
N ASN A 8 12.05 -15.16 -13.69
CA ASN A 8 13.09 -14.42 -14.40
C ASN A 8 12.50 -13.25 -15.20
N LEU A 9 11.42 -13.49 -15.95
CA LEU A 9 10.71 -12.43 -16.66
C LEU A 9 10.25 -11.31 -15.71
N LEU A 10 9.67 -11.68 -14.56
CA LEU A 10 9.22 -10.71 -13.58
C LEU A 10 10.39 -9.90 -12.99
N ARG A 11 11.52 -10.53 -12.67
CA ARG A 11 12.71 -9.83 -12.16
C ARG A 11 13.35 -8.88 -13.17
N GLU A 12 13.29 -9.23 -14.46
CA GLU A 12 13.85 -8.39 -15.54
C GLU A 12 12.97 -7.19 -15.88
N ASN A 13 11.64 -7.33 -15.76
CA ASN A 13 10.68 -6.35 -16.27
C ASN A 13 9.95 -5.56 -15.17
N TYR A 14 9.95 -6.04 -13.93
CA TYR A 14 9.21 -5.43 -12.83
C TYR A 14 10.07 -5.25 -11.59
N ILE A 15 9.83 -4.14 -10.90
CA ILE A 15 10.40 -3.87 -9.59
C ILE A 15 9.33 -4.15 -8.55
N SER A 16 9.64 -5.00 -7.57
CA SER A 16 8.77 -5.19 -6.42
C SER A 16 8.68 -3.89 -5.63
N THR A 17 7.47 -3.34 -5.52
CA THR A 17 7.25 -2.09 -4.79
C THR A 17 7.57 -2.24 -3.30
N TRP A 18 7.39 -3.43 -2.73
CA TRP A 18 7.80 -3.75 -1.36
C TRP A 18 9.32 -3.70 -1.20
N ALA A 19 10.06 -4.30 -2.13
CA ALA A 19 11.53 -4.25 -2.12
C ALA A 19 12.02 -2.81 -2.30
N LEU A 20 11.41 -2.06 -3.23
CA LEU A 20 11.72 -0.66 -3.48
C LEU A 20 11.55 0.21 -2.23
N VAL A 21 10.46 0.03 -1.46
CA VAL A 21 10.25 0.77 -0.20
C VAL A 21 11.34 0.46 0.82
N VAL A 22 11.78 -0.80 0.92
CA VAL A 22 12.87 -1.20 1.83
C VAL A 22 14.18 -0.53 1.41
N ASP A 23 14.51 -0.56 0.12
CA ASP A 23 15.72 0.05 -0.42
C ASP A 23 15.72 1.57 -0.24
N LEU A 24 14.59 2.24 -0.49
CA LEU A 24 14.43 3.68 -0.28
C LEU A 24 14.57 4.04 1.21
N LYS A 25 14.04 3.24 2.13
CA LYS A 25 14.23 3.47 3.57
C LYS A 25 15.71 3.34 3.96
N ALA A 26 16.43 2.37 3.41
CA ALA A 26 17.86 2.23 3.64
C ALA A 26 18.65 3.45 3.13
N ILE A 27 18.35 3.91 1.90
CA ILE A 27 18.97 5.12 1.32
C ILE A 27 18.65 6.36 2.18
N MET A 28 17.41 6.52 2.62
CA MET A 28 17.00 7.64 3.48
C MET A 28 17.79 7.70 4.79
N THR A 29 18.12 6.55 5.38
CA THR A 29 18.89 6.48 6.63
C THR A 29 20.39 6.78 6.47
N ASN A 30 20.93 6.81 5.25
CA ASN A 30 22.33 7.15 5.00
C ASN A 30 22.54 8.67 5.05
N GLN A 31 23.19 9.15 6.11
CA GLN A 31 23.47 10.57 6.35
C GLN A 31 24.91 10.99 6.01
N SER A 32 25.65 10.19 5.23
CA SER A 32 26.96 10.62 4.74
C SER A 32 26.82 11.87 3.85
N ASN A 33 27.79 12.80 3.93
CA ASN A 33 27.71 14.08 3.22
C ASN A 33 27.45 13.94 1.72
N ASP A 34 28.01 12.90 1.10
CA ASP A 34 27.82 12.60 -0.33
C ASP A 34 26.45 12.01 -0.65
N ALA A 35 25.76 11.41 0.33
CA ALA A 35 24.45 10.77 0.18
C ALA A 35 23.27 11.64 0.62
N ILE A 36 23.49 12.85 1.15
CA ILE A 36 22.40 13.73 1.64
C ILE A 36 21.34 13.98 0.56
N LYS A 37 21.76 14.20 -0.69
CA LYS A 37 20.83 14.44 -1.80
C LYS A 37 19.96 13.22 -2.11
N ASP A 38 20.54 12.03 -2.07
CA ASP A 38 19.81 10.79 -2.35
C ASP A 38 18.90 10.40 -1.18
N SER A 39 19.32 10.67 0.06
CA SER A 39 18.46 10.56 1.24
C SER A 39 17.22 11.45 1.14
N GLN A 40 17.39 12.72 0.72
CA GLN A 40 16.25 13.64 0.50
C GLN A 40 15.31 13.16 -0.62
N ARG A 41 15.86 12.64 -1.72
CA ARG A 41 15.06 12.08 -2.82
C ARG A 41 14.30 10.83 -2.38
N ALA A 42 14.94 9.94 -1.64
CA ALA A 42 14.32 8.74 -1.12
C ALA A 42 13.19 9.08 -0.14
N LYS A 43 13.41 10.07 0.74
CA LYS A 43 12.35 10.60 1.60
C LYS A 43 11.17 11.14 0.78
N HIS A 44 11.43 11.98 -0.23
CA HIS A 44 10.37 12.51 -1.09
C HIS A 44 9.59 11.39 -1.82
N ALA A 45 10.28 10.35 -2.28
CA ALA A 45 9.64 9.20 -2.91
C ALA A 45 8.74 8.42 -1.92
N LEU A 46 9.21 8.23 -0.68
CA LEU A 46 8.46 7.56 0.38
C LEU A 46 7.25 8.39 0.85
N ASP A 47 7.40 9.71 0.96
CA ASP A 47 6.33 10.62 1.40
C ASP A 47 5.15 10.64 0.41
N ASN A 48 5.41 10.38 -0.88
CA ASN A 48 4.39 10.30 -1.94
C ASN A 48 3.94 8.86 -2.25
N TYR A 49 4.52 7.86 -1.57
CA TYR A 49 4.20 6.47 -1.83
C TYR A 49 2.88 6.07 -1.18
N ALA A 50 1.97 5.52 -1.99
CA ALA A 50 0.77 4.84 -1.52
C ALA A 50 0.75 3.41 -2.07
N PHE A 51 0.58 2.42 -1.20
CA PHE A 51 0.39 1.03 -1.59
C PHE A 51 -0.90 0.95 -2.41
N PRO A 52 -0.89 0.34 -3.60
CA PRO A 52 -2.02 0.38 -4.53
C PRO A 52 -3.23 -0.44 -4.07
N VAL A 53 -3.28 -0.88 -2.81
CA VAL A 53 -4.38 -1.69 -2.29
C VAL A 53 -5.32 -0.83 -1.47
N GLU A 54 -6.61 -0.87 -1.81
CA GLU A 54 -7.70 -0.25 -1.05
C GLU A 54 -8.70 -1.33 -0.63
N SER A 55 -9.19 -1.25 0.61
CA SER A 55 -10.34 -2.05 1.06
C SER A 55 -11.59 -1.17 1.06
N MET A 56 -12.71 -1.71 0.60
CA MET A 56 -13.96 -0.99 0.46
C MET A 56 -15.12 -1.79 1.03
N ILE A 57 -16.05 -1.10 1.68
CA ILE A 57 -17.31 -1.63 2.17
C ILE A 57 -18.41 -1.13 1.25
N GLN A 58 -19.18 -2.05 0.69
CA GLN A 58 -20.28 -1.75 -0.23
C GLN A 58 -21.57 -2.40 0.23
N GLN A 59 -22.69 -1.75 -0.08
CA GLN A 59 -24.01 -2.38 -0.05
C GLN A 59 -24.16 -3.34 -1.23
N ILE A 60 -25.14 -4.25 -1.17
CA ILE A 60 -25.45 -5.19 -2.26
C ILE A 60 -25.78 -4.46 -3.57
N ASP A 61 -26.37 -3.27 -3.49
CA ASP A 61 -26.68 -2.45 -4.67
C ASP A 61 -25.45 -1.79 -5.34
N GLY A 62 -24.26 -1.98 -4.75
CA GLY A 62 -22.99 -1.44 -5.23
C GLY A 62 -22.62 -0.08 -4.63
N THR A 63 -23.47 0.53 -3.80
CA THR A 63 -23.18 1.80 -3.14
C THR A 63 -21.97 1.67 -2.21
N VAL A 64 -20.98 2.54 -2.40
CA VAL A 64 -19.76 2.58 -1.57
C VAL A 64 -20.05 3.32 -0.28
N ILE A 65 -19.90 2.62 0.85
CA ILE A 65 -20.13 3.20 2.18
C ILE A 65 -18.84 3.78 2.75
N SER A 66 -17.73 3.04 2.60
CA SER A 66 -16.45 3.43 3.15
C SER A 66 -15.30 2.76 2.40
N LYS A 67 -14.14 3.41 2.39
CA LYS A 67 -12.92 2.89 1.77
C LYS A 67 -11.70 3.27 2.59
N ILE A 68 -10.68 2.43 2.60
CA ILE A 68 -9.43 2.66 3.32
C ILE A 68 -8.25 2.12 2.53
N ASN A 69 -7.23 2.96 2.33
CA ASN A 69 -5.96 2.52 1.76
C ASN A 69 -5.24 1.59 2.74
N ALA A 70 -4.53 0.59 2.22
CA ALA A 70 -3.81 -0.37 3.03
C ALA A 70 -2.72 0.24 3.93
N ASN A 71 -2.07 1.35 3.54
CA ASN A 71 -1.14 2.05 4.43
C ASN A 71 -1.88 2.62 5.64
N ASP A 72 -2.99 3.31 5.42
CA ASP A 72 -3.82 3.88 6.50
C ASP A 72 -4.37 2.80 7.43
N LEU A 73 -4.76 1.64 6.89
CA LEU A 73 -5.22 0.50 7.66
C LEU A 73 -4.13 -0.05 8.60
N LEU A 74 -2.86 -0.02 8.18
CA LEU A 74 -1.74 -0.55 8.96
C LEU A 74 -1.16 0.47 9.95
N GLU A 75 -1.20 1.75 9.62
CA GLU A 75 -0.49 2.80 10.36
C GLU A 75 -1.38 3.60 11.31
N THR A 76 -2.69 3.71 11.01
CA THR A 76 -3.60 4.57 11.77
C THR A 76 -4.75 3.78 12.39
N TYR A 77 -4.58 3.38 13.66
CA TYR A 77 -5.59 2.65 14.43
C TYR A 77 -6.99 3.31 14.39
N SER A 78 -7.06 4.64 14.53
CA SER A 78 -8.35 5.35 14.53
C SER A 78 -9.07 5.31 13.17
N LYS A 79 -8.34 5.35 12.05
CA LYS A 79 -8.92 5.20 10.71
C LYS A 79 -9.39 3.77 10.49
N ALA A 80 -8.61 2.79 10.95
CA ALA A 80 -8.99 1.38 10.89
C ALA A 80 -10.26 1.09 11.70
N GLU A 81 -10.37 1.61 12.92
CA GLU A 81 -11.58 1.48 13.75
C GLU A 81 -12.80 2.14 13.09
N GLN A 82 -12.67 3.34 12.54
CA GLN A 82 -13.76 4.01 11.82
C GLN A 82 -14.23 3.19 10.61
N PHE A 83 -13.31 2.61 9.84
CA PHE A 83 -13.65 1.73 8.72
C PHE A 83 -14.39 0.46 9.19
N LEU A 84 -13.90 -0.20 10.25
CA LEU A 84 -14.49 -1.44 10.76
C LEU A 84 -15.83 -1.22 11.48
N ASN A 85 -16.04 -0.08 12.12
CA ASN A 85 -17.29 0.24 12.82
C ASN A 85 -18.49 0.34 11.87
N VAL A 86 -18.26 0.66 10.59
CA VAL A 86 -19.31 0.62 9.56
C VAL A 86 -19.84 -0.80 9.38
N VAL A 87 -19.01 -1.82 9.62
CA VAL A 87 -19.36 -3.24 9.42
C VAL A 87 -20.36 -3.75 10.47
N SER A 88 -20.35 -3.15 11.66
CA SER A 88 -21.09 -3.64 12.83
C SER A 88 -22.58 -3.26 12.84
N ASN A 89 -23.07 -2.47 11.87
CA ASN A 89 -24.41 -1.87 11.90
C ASN A 89 -25.54 -2.74 11.29
N GLY A 90 -25.33 -4.04 11.08
CA GLY A 90 -26.41 -4.96 10.66
C GLY A 90 -26.99 -4.72 9.26
N MET A 91 -26.32 -3.94 8.41
CA MET A 91 -26.63 -3.83 6.99
C MET A 91 -26.02 -5.00 6.21
N ASP A 92 -26.70 -5.46 5.16
CA ASP A 92 -26.11 -6.39 4.19
C ASP A 92 -25.01 -5.69 3.40
N ILE A 93 -23.77 -5.94 3.81
CA ILE A 93 -22.57 -5.32 3.25
C ILE A 93 -21.57 -6.37 2.79
N THR A 94 -20.77 -6.01 1.80
CA THR A 94 -19.65 -6.81 1.32
C THR A 94 -18.36 -6.02 1.46
N VAL A 95 -17.30 -6.68 1.94
CA VAL A 95 -15.93 -6.11 1.96
C VAL A 95 -15.19 -6.60 0.73
N GLN A 96 -14.70 -5.68 -0.10
CA GLN A 96 -13.92 -5.97 -1.29
C GLN A 96 -12.52 -5.34 -1.20
N ARG A 97 -11.53 -6.02 -1.77
CA ARG A 97 -10.14 -5.53 -1.88
C ARG A 97 -9.84 -5.23 -3.33
N TYR A 98 -9.39 -4.01 -3.60
CA TYR A 98 -9.06 -3.53 -4.93
C TYR A 98 -7.58 -3.22 -5.02
N VAL A 99 -7.00 -3.57 -6.16
CA VAL A 99 -5.66 -3.14 -6.55
C VAL A 99 -5.83 -2.06 -7.62
N HIS A 100 -5.32 -0.87 -7.35
CA HIS A 100 -5.20 0.20 -8.32
C HIS A 100 -4.03 -0.14 -9.26
N PHE A 101 -4.30 -0.28 -10.56
CA PHE A 101 -3.28 -0.46 -11.60
C PHE A 101 -2.95 0.88 -12.25
#